data_AF-A0A8S4BLG8-F1
#
_entry.id   AF-A0A8S4BLG8-F1
#
_cell.length_a   1.000
_cell.length_b   1.000
_cell.length_c   1.000
_cell.angle_alpha   90.00
_cell.angle_beta   90.00
_cell.angle_gamma   90.00
#
_symmetry.space_group_name_H-M   'P 1'
#
loop_
_entity.id
_entity.type
_entity.pdbx_description
1 polymer ?
#
loop_
_entity_poly.entity_id
_entity_poly.type
_entity_poly.pdbx_seq_one_letter_code
_entity_poly.pdbx_strand_id
1 'polypeptide(L)'
;MASKILLKLFRPPECSQFASVRLGRFFRGHEAVVAMTGTRQSSSDSPPGKISRYPIPYRKDLPYDIVELMEEVESKGGFLPNVFKVLSHRPAEFRAFFAYYNELMNKETGRLTKADRELIVVVTSIHNRCLYCVVSHGALHRIYSKNPTLSDQVIVNYENADLAPRERAMLDFALAVCRCDTITEKHFESLEEVGFDREDAWDIAAIAAFFAMSNRLAHLTDMRPNLEFFNMGRVPRDKSKDKAGDDK
;
A
#
# COMPACT_ATOMS: atom_id res chain seq x y z
N MET A 1 -16.06 -11.10 6.14
CA MET A 1 -14.69 -11.65 6.39
C MET A 1 -13.53 -10.87 5.75
N ALA A 2 -13.73 -9.97 4.78
CA ALA A 2 -12.63 -9.24 4.10
C ALA A 2 -11.81 -8.26 4.98
N SER A 3 -12.38 -7.73 6.08
CA SER A 3 -11.67 -6.84 7.00
C SER A 3 -10.51 -7.54 7.72
N LYS A 4 -10.63 -8.85 7.99
CA LYS A 4 -9.56 -9.66 8.59
C LYS A 4 -8.49 -10.08 7.57
N ILE A 5 -8.79 -9.98 6.27
CA ILE A 5 -7.89 -10.38 5.17
C ILE A 5 -6.88 -9.26 4.88
N LEU A 6 -7.28 -7.98 4.96
CA LEU A 6 -6.33 -6.84 4.91
C LEU A 6 -5.49 -6.69 6.20
N LEU A 7 -5.92 -7.24 7.33
CA LEU A 7 -5.16 -7.19 8.60
C LEU A 7 -3.89 -8.05 8.57
N LYS A 8 -3.82 -9.08 7.73
CA LYS A 8 -2.65 -9.97 7.60
C LYS A 8 -1.67 -9.56 6.50
N LEU A 9 -1.77 -8.35 5.96
CA LEU A 9 -1.03 -7.98 4.74
C LEU A 9 0.50 -7.89 4.95
N PHE A 10 1.00 -7.68 6.17
CA PHE A 10 2.41 -7.33 6.40
C PHE A 10 2.95 -7.75 7.77
N ARG A 11 2.79 -9.03 8.15
CA ARG A 11 3.45 -9.58 9.34
C ARG A 11 4.76 -10.26 8.89
N PRO A 12 5.93 -9.94 9.46
CA PRO A 12 7.16 -10.65 9.12
C PRO A 12 7.07 -12.11 9.59
N PRO A 13 7.66 -13.09 8.86
CA PRO A 13 7.72 -14.46 9.33
C PRO A 13 8.67 -14.55 10.52
N GLU A 14 8.25 -15.26 11.57
CA GLU A 14 9.14 -15.64 12.66
C GLU A 14 10.23 -16.57 12.12
N CYS A 15 11.48 -16.12 12.21
CA CYS A 15 12.66 -16.87 11.79
C CYS A 15 12.85 -18.07 12.73
N SER A 16 12.55 -19.28 12.25
CA SER A 16 12.98 -20.52 12.90
C SER A 16 14.12 -21.15 12.10
N GLN A 17 15.28 -21.20 12.74
CA GLN A 17 16.43 -22.00 12.34
C GLN A 17 16.02 -23.47 12.23
N PHE A 18 16.42 -24.19 11.18
CA PHE A 18 16.86 -25.58 11.31
C PHE A 18 17.82 -25.99 10.19
N ALA A 19 18.89 -26.64 10.61
CA ALA A 19 19.96 -27.19 9.80
C ALA A 19 19.61 -28.57 9.20
N SER A 20 20.20 -28.84 8.03
CA SER A 20 20.77 -30.11 7.52
C SER A 20 20.08 -31.46 7.83
N VAL A 21 19.83 -32.28 6.79
CA VAL A 21 20.54 -33.56 6.53
C VAL A 21 19.85 -34.43 5.43
N ARG A 22 20.71 -34.85 4.47
CA ARG A 22 20.81 -36.07 3.61
C ARG A 22 19.79 -36.50 2.55
N LEU A 23 20.40 -36.66 1.36
CA LEU A 23 20.25 -37.62 0.26
C LEU A 23 19.52 -38.96 0.56
N GLY A 24 18.61 -39.31 -0.34
CA GLY A 24 18.12 -40.68 -0.58
C GLY A 24 17.65 -40.83 -2.03
N ARG A 25 18.01 -41.94 -2.68
CA ARG A 25 17.99 -42.17 -4.14
C ARG A 25 16.90 -43.20 -4.51
N PHE A 26 16.42 -43.11 -5.76
CA PHE A 26 15.67 -44.11 -6.57
C PHE A 26 14.20 -44.42 -6.26
N PHE A 27 13.30 -44.27 -7.26
CA PHE A 27 12.82 -45.35 -8.14
C PHE A 27 12.06 -44.81 -9.37
N ARG A 28 12.13 -45.57 -10.47
CA ARG A 28 11.46 -45.37 -11.77
C ARG A 28 9.99 -45.76 -11.70
N GLY A 29 9.14 -45.10 -12.49
CA GLY A 29 7.83 -45.61 -12.92
C GLY A 29 7.25 -44.74 -14.04
N HIS A 30 7.21 -45.28 -15.26
CA HIS A 30 6.46 -44.75 -16.39
C HIS A 30 4.98 -45.09 -16.19
N GLU A 31 4.07 -44.15 -16.39
CA GLU A 31 2.77 -44.40 -17.03
C GLU A 31 2.26 -43.12 -17.69
N ALA A 32 1.79 -43.28 -18.92
CA ALA A 32 1.30 -42.23 -19.80
C ALA A 32 -0.13 -41.84 -19.43
N VAL A 33 -0.40 -40.54 -19.31
CA VAL A 33 -1.76 -40.01 -19.17
C VAL A 33 -2.06 -39.07 -20.32
N VAL A 34 -3.22 -39.35 -20.92
CA VAL A 34 -3.82 -38.83 -22.14
C VAL A 34 -3.88 -37.30 -22.17
N ALA A 35 -3.48 -36.74 -23.31
CA ALA A 35 -3.53 -35.32 -23.63
C ALA A 35 -4.98 -34.79 -23.65
N MET A 36 -5.30 -33.90 -22.71
CA MET A 36 -6.41 -32.97 -22.81
C MET A 36 -5.83 -31.62 -23.23
N THR A 37 -5.94 -31.30 -24.53
CA THR A 37 -5.59 -29.99 -25.09
C THR A 37 -6.59 -28.94 -24.61
N GLY A 38 -6.42 -28.51 -23.36
CA GLY A 38 -6.92 -27.22 -22.87
C GLY A 38 -5.83 -26.19 -23.14
N THR A 39 -6.09 -25.26 -24.04
CA THR A 39 -5.23 -24.12 -24.37
C THR A 39 -5.00 -23.29 -23.09
N ARG A 40 -3.95 -23.60 -22.33
CA ARG A 40 -3.40 -22.65 -21.35
C ARG A 40 -2.84 -21.50 -22.17
N GLN A 41 -3.57 -20.39 -22.22
CA GLN A 41 -3.02 -19.11 -22.61
C GLN A 41 -1.90 -18.75 -21.63
N SER A 42 -0.68 -19.16 -21.98
CA SER A 42 0.53 -18.46 -21.59
C SER A 42 0.36 -17.03 -22.07
N SER A 43 0.09 -16.10 -21.16
CA SER A 43 -0.08 -14.68 -21.46
C SER A 43 1.25 -14.02 -21.83
N SER A 44 1.81 -14.42 -22.96
CA SER A 44 2.54 -13.51 -23.82
C SER A 44 1.49 -12.82 -24.68
N ASP A 45 1.17 -11.55 -24.44
CA ASP A 45 0.95 -10.57 -25.51
C ASP A 45 0.54 -9.18 -24.98
N SER A 46 1.29 -8.18 -25.48
CA SER A 46 1.29 -6.74 -25.19
C SER A 46 2.05 -6.29 -23.93
N PRO A 47 3.02 -5.34 -24.05
CA PRO A 47 3.56 -4.67 -22.88
C PRO A 47 2.39 -4.00 -22.16
N PRO A 48 2.24 -4.17 -20.83
CA PRO A 48 1.27 -3.37 -20.09
C PRO A 48 1.52 -1.90 -20.43
N GLY A 49 0.46 -1.16 -20.81
CA GLY A 49 0.57 0.23 -21.24
C GLY A 49 1.54 0.98 -20.33
N LYS A 50 2.50 1.72 -20.89
CA LYS A 50 3.73 2.15 -20.21
C LYS A 50 3.48 2.65 -18.77
N ILE A 51 3.67 1.77 -17.78
CA ILE A 51 3.44 2.05 -16.35
C ILE A 51 4.64 2.72 -15.67
N SER A 52 5.77 2.80 -16.37
CA SER A 52 7.00 3.44 -15.90
C SER A 52 7.88 3.95 -17.06
N ARG A 53 8.73 4.95 -16.78
CA ARG A 53 9.86 5.36 -17.63
C ARG A 53 10.98 4.34 -17.64
N TYR A 54 11.16 3.57 -16.58
CA TYR A 54 12.22 2.57 -16.43
C TYR A 54 11.74 1.18 -16.84
N PRO A 55 12.65 0.26 -17.25
CA PRO A 55 12.30 -1.11 -17.56
C PRO A 55 11.69 -1.83 -16.36
N ILE A 56 10.59 -2.55 -16.60
CA ILE A 56 9.96 -3.44 -15.63
C ILE A 56 10.58 -4.83 -15.79
N PRO A 57 11.29 -5.39 -14.79
CA PRO A 57 11.86 -6.73 -14.88
C PRO A 57 10.77 -7.79 -15.04
N TYR A 58 11.06 -8.86 -15.78
CA TYR A 58 10.17 -10.02 -15.79
C TYR A 58 10.20 -10.71 -14.44
N ARG A 59 9.06 -11.26 -13.99
CA ARG A 59 8.97 -11.96 -12.69
C ARG A 59 10.01 -13.08 -12.54
N LYS A 60 10.27 -13.84 -13.61
CA LYS A 60 11.26 -14.94 -13.63
C LYS A 60 12.70 -14.49 -13.36
N ASP A 61 13.00 -13.20 -13.58
CA ASP A 61 14.33 -12.62 -13.44
C ASP A 61 14.49 -11.90 -12.08
N LEU A 62 13.44 -11.88 -11.26
CA LEU A 62 13.46 -11.28 -9.92
C LEU A 62 13.88 -12.29 -8.85
N PRO A 63 14.52 -11.82 -7.76
CA PRO A 63 14.75 -12.64 -6.57
C PRO A 63 13.46 -13.26 -6.02
N TYR A 64 13.56 -14.50 -5.52
CA TYR A 64 12.42 -15.29 -5.05
C TYR A 64 11.57 -14.56 -4.00
N ASP A 65 12.20 -13.91 -3.01
CA ASP A 65 11.53 -13.18 -1.94
C ASP A 65 10.66 -12.02 -2.44
N ILE A 66 11.09 -11.36 -3.53
CA ILE A 66 10.31 -10.28 -4.16
C ILE A 66 9.11 -10.85 -4.90
N VAL A 67 9.30 -11.97 -5.61
CA VAL A 67 8.21 -12.65 -6.34
C VAL A 67 7.16 -13.17 -5.37
N GLU A 68 7.58 -13.81 -4.28
CA GLU A 68 6.70 -14.31 -3.22
C GLU A 68 5.86 -13.19 -2.62
N LEU A 69 6.48 -12.04 -2.27
CA LEU A 69 5.75 -10.87 -1.78
C LEU A 69 4.74 -10.33 -2.81
N MET A 70 5.12 -10.27 -4.10
CA MET A 70 4.20 -9.83 -5.15
C MET A 70 2.99 -10.76 -5.28
N GLU A 71 3.21 -12.07 -5.23
CA GLU A 71 2.15 -13.09 -5.31
C GLU A 71 1.22 -13.01 -4.08
N GLU A 72 1.77 -12.82 -2.89
CA GLU A 72 1.00 -12.63 -1.67
C GLU A 72 0.08 -11.40 -1.75
N VAL A 73 0.63 -10.27 -2.19
CA VAL A 73 -0.12 -9.01 -2.36
C VAL A 73 -1.20 -9.16 -3.42
N GLU A 74 -0.88 -9.75 -4.56
CA GLU A 74 -1.82 -9.98 -5.66
C GLU A 74 -2.95 -10.92 -5.25
N SER A 75 -2.64 -12.00 -4.55
CA SER A 75 -3.63 -12.96 -4.04
C SER A 75 -4.61 -12.31 -3.05
N LYS A 76 -4.11 -11.48 -2.13
CA LYS A 76 -4.95 -10.83 -1.11
C LYS A 76 -5.73 -9.63 -1.64
N GLY A 77 -5.11 -8.84 -2.53
CA GLY A 77 -5.68 -7.59 -3.07
C GLY A 77 -6.54 -7.80 -4.32
N GLY A 78 -6.40 -8.94 -4.99
CA GLY A 78 -7.03 -9.23 -6.28
C GLY A 78 -6.31 -8.64 -7.49
N PHE A 79 -5.25 -7.85 -7.27
CA PHE A 79 -4.35 -7.31 -8.30
C PHE A 79 -3.02 -6.87 -7.65
N LEU A 80 -1.95 -6.79 -8.45
CA LEU A 80 -0.65 -6.28 -7.99
C LEU A 80 -0.52 -4.76 -8.23
N PRO A 81 -0.39 -3.92 -7.18
CA PRO A 81 -0.14 -2.49 -7.34
C PRO A 81 1.16 -2.22 -8.12
N ASN A 82 1.12 -1.27 -9.05
CA ASN A 82 2.23 -1.05 -9.98
C ASN A 82 3.51 -0.58 -9.28
N VAL A 83 3.45 0.02 -8.09
CA VAL A 83 4.65 0.34 -7.28
C VAL A 83 5.56 -0.87 -7.07
N PHE A 84 4.99 -2.06 -6.87
CA PHE A 84 5.78 -3.29 -6.74
C PHE A 84 6.56 -3.59 -8.02
N LYS A 85 5.88 -3.50 -9.17
CA LYS A 85 6.46 -3.76 -10.50
C LYS A 85 7.51 -2.72 -10.87
N VAL A 86 7.27 -1.45 -10.54
CA VAL A 86 8.17 -0.34 -10.90
C VAL A 86 9.42 -0.36 -10.02
N LEU A 87 9.28 -0.49 -8.71
CA LEU A 87 10.43 -0.46 -7.80
C LEU A 87 11.26 -1.73 -7.86
N SER A 88 10.72 -2.86 -8.34
CA SER A 88 11.50 -4.09 -8.52
C SER A 88 12.62 -3.96 -9.55
N HIS A 89 12.63 -2.89 -10.36
CA HIS A 89 13.78 -2.49 -11.18
C HIS A 89 15.07 -2.39 -10.36
N ARG A 90 14.98 -2.04 -9.07
CA ARG A 90 16.10 -1.99 -8.13
C ARG A 90 15.79 -2.85 -6.89
N PRO A 91 16.08 -4.17 -6.92
CA PRO A 91 15.69 -5.10 -5.85
C PRO A 91 16.14 -4.73 -4.43
N ALA A 92 17.34 -4.17 -4.27
CA ALA A 92 17.82 -3.72 -2.95
C ALA A 92 17.03 -2.50 -2.43
N GLU A 93 16.77 -1.52 -3.31
CA GLU A 93 15.97 -0.33 -2.99
C GLU A 93 14.51 -0.71 -2.71
N PHE A 94 13.94 -1.64 -3.48
CA PHE A 94 12.62 -2.22 -3.26
C PHE A 94 12.48 -2.78 -1.84
N ARG A 95 13.45 -3.58 -1.39
CA ARG A 95 13.41 -4.18 -0.04
C ARG A 95 13.44 -3.11 1.04
N ALA A 96 14.33 -2.14 0.93
CA ALA A 96 14.41 -1.03 1.88
C ALA A 96 13.12 -0.20 1.91
N PHE A 97 12.55 0.08 0.73
CA PHE A 97 11.30 0.82 0.60
C PHE A 97 10.14 0.11 1.29
N PHE A 98 9.93 -1.17 1.01
CA PHE A 98 8.80 -1.91 1.60
C PHE A 98 9.01 -2.27 3.07
N ALA A 99 10.26 -2.47 3.51
CA ALA A 99 10.56 -2.60 4.94
C ALA A 99 10.12 -1.33 5.69
N TYR A 100 10.52 -0.14 5.23
CA TYR A 100 10.15 1.10 5.90
C TYR A 100 8.65 1.42 5.76
N TYR A 101 8.06 1.17 4.59
CA TYR A 101 6.60 1.27 4.39
C TYR A 101 5.85 0.42 5.42
N ASN A 102 6.29 -0.81 5.68
CA ASN A 102 5.62 -1.69 6.63
C ASN A 102 5.70 -1.18 8.07
N GLU A 103 6.87 -0.71 8.49
CA GLU A 103 7.03 -0.11 9.83
C GLU A 103 6.12 1.10 10.03
N LEU A 104 5.94 1.94 9.01
CA LEU A 104 5.12 3.15 9.13
C LEU A 104 3.62 2.87 8.97
N MET A 105 3.25 2.10 7.96
CA MET A 105 1.85 1.97 7.54
C MET A 105 1.15 0.79 8.24
N ASN A 106 1.88 -0.24 8.65
CA ASN A 106 1.29 -1.49 9.16
C ASN A 106 1.57 -1.78 10.63
N LYS A 107 2.37 -0.97 11.33
CA LYS A 107 2.56 -1.15 12.77
C LYS A 107 1.23 -1.06 13.53
N GLU A 108 1.10 -1.85 14.59
CA GLU A 108 -0.12 -1.91 15.41
C GLU A 108 -0.07 -0.98 16.64
N THR A 109 1.05 -0.29 16.84
CA THR A 109 1.28 0.67 17.92
C THR A 109 0.96 2.11 17.50
N GLY A 110 0.83 3.01 18.48
CA GLY A 110 0.47 4.42 18.28
C GLY A 110 -1.05 4.66 18.21
N ARG A 111 -1.46 5.93 18.14
CA ARG A 111 -2.89 6.31 18.11
C ARG A 111 -3.40 6.65 16.72
N LEU A 112 -2.53 6.59 15.70
CA LEU A 112 -2.93 6.74 14.31
C LEU A 112 -3.64 5.48 13.81
N THR A 113 -4.90 5.64 13.42
CA THR A 113 -5.64 4.61 12.70
C THR A 113 -5.09 4.40 11.30
N LYS A 114 -5.43 3.28 10.64
CA LYS A 114 -5.08 3.10 9.23
C LYS A 114 -5.65 4.20 8.34
N ALA A 115 -6.85 4.70 8.65
CA ALA A 115 -7.45 5.82 7.94
C ALA A 115 -6.63 7.11 8.12
N ASP A 116 -6.20 7.42 9.34
CA ASP A 116 -5.34 8.58 9.62
C ASP A 116 -4.06 8.54 8.78
N ARG A 117 -3.37 7.39 8.78
CA ARG A 117 -2.13 7.20 8.01
C ARG A 117 -2.36 7.44 6.53
N GLU A 118 -3.40 6.85 5.94
CA GLU A 118 -3.72 7.09 4.53
C GLU A 118 -4.09 8.55 4.25
N LEU A 119 -4.78 9.24 5.16
CA LEU A 119 -5.18 10.63 4.96
C LEU A 119 -3.96 11.58 4.97
N ILE A 120 -2.96 11.30 5.82
CA ILE A 120 -1.65 11.98 5.79
C ILE A 120 -0.98 11.79 4.42
N VAL A 121 -1.01 10.56 3.88
CA VAL A 121 -0.45 10.30 2.55
C VAL A 121 -1.20 11.07 1.47
N VAL A 122 -2.53 11.12 1.54
CA VAL A 122 -3.35 11.84 0.57
C VAL A 122 -3.02 13.33 0.58
N VAL A 123 -3.01 14.00 1.75
CA VAL A 123 -2.78 15.45 1.82
C VAL A 123 -1.37 15.84 1.36
N THR A 124 -0.36 15.05 1.73
CA THR A 124 1.04 15.31 1.33
C THR A 124 1.26 15.00 -0.15
N SER A 125 0.62 13.95 -0.68
CA SER A 125 0.72 13.57 -2.09
C SER A 125 0.02 14.55 -3.02
N ILE A 126 -1.11 15.14 -2.61
CA ILE A 126 -1.75 16.18 -3.42
C ILE A 126 -0.97 17.49 -3.40
N HIS A 127 -0.37 17.85 -2.26
CA HIS A 127 0.58 18.98 -2.19
C HIS A 127 1.71 18.80 -3.21
N ASN A 128 2.29 17.59 -3.28
CA ASN A 128 3.31 17.24 -4.26
C ASN A 128 2.77 16.93 -5.68
N ARG A 129 1.45 16.97 -5.91
CA ARG A 129 0.82 16.62 -7.19
C ARG A 129 1.22 15.22 -7.71
N CYS A 130 1.29 14.22 -6.83
CA CYS A 130 1.68 12.86 -7.19
C CYS A 130 0.47 12.01 -7.60
N LEU A 131 0.26 11.84 -8.91
CA LEU A 131 -0.88 11.07 -9.45
C LEU A 131 -1.00 9.66 -8.85
N TYR A 132 0.09 8.89 -8.84
CA TYR A 132 0.07 7.52 -8.32
C TYR A 132 -0.40 7.47 -6.87
N CYS A 133 0.24 8.27 -6.02
CA CYS A 133 0.02 8.22 -4.57
C CYS A 133 -1.36 8.78 -4.22
N VAL A 134 -1.80 9.87 -4.85
CA VAL A 134 -3.15 10.43 -4.65
C VAL A 134 -4.23 9.41 -4.99
N VAL A 135 -4.12 8.75 -6.15
CA VAL A 135 -5.15 7.78 -6.59
C VAL A 135 -5.16 6.53 -5.72
N SER A 136 -4.00 5.96 -5.41
CA SER A 136 -3.91 4.72 -4.63
C SER A 136 -4.26 4.93 -3.16
N HIS A 137 -3.67 5.92 -2.49
CA HIS A 137 -3.92 6.17 -1.08
C HIS A 137 -5.28 6.83 -0.82
N GLY A 138 -5.84 7.58 -1.78
CA GLY A 138 -7.24 8.01 -1.72
C GLY A 138 -8.20 6.82 -1.70
N ALA A 139 -7.92 5.78 -2.51
CA ALA A 139 -8.71 4.55 -2.49
C ALA A 139 -8.60 3.79 -1.16
N LEU A 140 -7.38 3.64 -0.63
CA LEU A 140 -7.15 2.96 0.65
C LEU A 140 -7.78 3.73 1.80
N HIS A 141 -7.69 5.07 1.80
CA HIS A 141 -8.38 5.92 2.76
C HIS A 141 -9.89 5.65 2.76
N ARG A 142 -10.55 5.64 1.60
CA ARG A 142 -11.99 5.34 1.50
C ARG A 142 -12.35 3.97 2.08
N ILE A 143 -11.49 2.97 1.85
CA ILE A 143 -11.68 1.62 2.39
C ILE A 143 -11.57 1.59 3.92
N TYR A 144 -10.53 2.20 4.49
CA TYR A 144 -10.30 2.15 5.94
C TYR A 144 -11.24 3.05 6.74
N SER A 145 -11.47 4.28 6.27
CA SER A 145 -12.40 5.23 6.90
C SER A 145 -13.86 4.82 6.75
N LYS A 146 -14.18 4.03 5.71
CA LYS A 146 -15.56 3.78 5.24
C LYS A 146 -16.29 5.08 4.88
N ASN A 147 -15.55 6.15 4.60
CA ASN A 147 -16.05 7.43 4.12
C ASN A 147 -15.65 7.59 2.65
N PRO A 148 -16.60 7.44 1.70
CA PRO A 148 -16.29 7.47 0.28
C PRO A 148 -15.93 8.87 -0.26
N THR A 149 -16.20 9.96 0.49
CA THR A 149 -16.07 11.33 -0.02
C THR A 149 -14.89 12.09 0.56
N LEU A 150 -14.48 11.82 1.80
CA LEU A 150 -13.49 12.66 2.52
C LEU A 150 -12.14 12.75 1.79
N SER A 151 -11.63 11.65 1.21
CA SER A 151 -10.37 11.70 0.45
C SER A 151 -10.47 12.68 -0.72
N ASP A 152 -11.60 12.70 -1.42
CA ASP A 152 -11.78 13.52 -2.61
C ASP A 152 -11.91 15.00 -2.21
N GLN A 153 -12.56 15.30 -1.08
CA GLN A 153 -12.58 16.63 -0.51
C GLN A 153 -11.17 17.11 -0.17
N VAL A 154 -10.36 16.29 0.53
CA VAL A 154 -8.96 16.64 0.86
C VAL A 154 -8.10 16.84 -0.39
N ILE A 155 -8.31 16.04 -1.43
CA ILE A 155 -7.61 16.17 -2.71
C ILE A 155 -7.96 17.49 -3.41
N VAL A 156 -9.22 17.91 -3.40
CA VAL A 156 -9.63 19.13 -4.10
C VAL A 156 -9.31 20.38 -3.28
N ASN A 157 -9.69 20.38 -2.01
CA ASN A 157 -9.43 21.46 -1.07
C ASN A 157 -9.56 20.96 0.38
N TYR A 158 -8.43 20.63 1.00
CA TYR A 158 -8.39 20.19 2.40
C TYR A 158 -8.86 21.25 3.41
N GLU A 159 -8.87 22.55 3.06
CA GLU A 159 -9.35 23.62 3.95
C GLU A 159 -10.88 23.63 4.06
N ASN A 160 -11.57 23.11 3.04
CA ASN A 160 -13.04 23.00 3.00
C ASN A 160 -13.54 21.56 3.17
N ALA A 161 -12.64 20.62 3.48
CA ALA A 161 -13.01 19.23 3.70
C ALA A 161 -13.72 19.07 5.06
N ASP A 162 -14.59 18.06 5.17
CA ASP A 162 -15.34 17.73 6.38
C ASP A 162 -14.44 17.03 7.42
N LEU A 163 -13.37 17.72 7.82
CA LEU A 163 -12.36 17.23 8.76
C LEU A 163 -12.78 17.53 10.20
N ALA A 164 -12.67 16.53 11.06
CA ALA A 164 -12.70 16.76 12.50
C ALA A 164 -11.48 17.61 12.93
N PRO A 165 -11.55 18.35 14.06
CA PRO A 165 -10.42 19.15 14.55
C PRO A 165 -9.12 18.35 14.69
N ARG A 166 -9.21 17.09 15.14
CA ARG A 166 -8.08 16.17 15.23
C ARG A 166 -7.47 15.88 13.86
N GLU A 167 -8.28 15.62 12.85
CA GLU A 167 -7.79 15.36 11.48
C GLU A 167 -7.17 16.62 10.89
N ARG A 168 -7.79 17.79 11.09
CA ARG A 168 -7.27 19.09 10.63
C ARG A 168 -5.85 19.34 11.14
N ALA A 169 -5.64 19.26 12.47
CA ALA A 169 -4.34 19.48 13.10
C ALA A 169 -3.28 18.46 12.63
N MET A 170 -3.66 17.19 12.50
CA MET A 170 -2.80 16.14 11.96
C MET A 170 -2.32 16.46 10.54
N LEU A 171 -3.23 16.87 9.65
CA LEU A 171 -2.89 17.20 8.27
C LEU A 171 -2.09 18.49 8.16
N ASP A 172 -2.33 19.48 9.01
CA ASP A 172 -1.54 20.71 9.07
C ASP A 172 -0.08 20.43 9.43
N PHE A 173 0.13 19.61 10.47
CA PHE A 173 1.47 19.20 10.85
C PHE A 173 2.16 18.37 9.77
N ALA A 174 1.45 17.39 9.18
CA ALA A 174 1.98 16.61 8.06
C ALA A 174 2.42 17.48 6.89
N LEU A 175 1.63 18.52 6.55
CA LEU A 175 1.98 19.44 5.48
C LEU A 175 3.17 20.33 5.82
N ALA A 176 3.33 20.77 7.08
CA ALA A 176 4.50 21.52 7.51
C ALA A 176 5.79 20.68 7.34
N VAL A 177 5.75 19.41 7.75
CA VAL A 177 6.85 18.47 7.53
C VAL A 177 7.11 18.22 6.04
N CYS A 178 6.05 17.99 5.25
CA CYS A 178 6.16 17.74 3.81
C CYS A 178 6.79 18.91 3.05
N ARG A 179 6.49 20.15 3.47
CA ARG A 179 7.05 21.39 2.92
C ARG A 179 8.48 21.67 3.38
N CYS A 180 9.00 20.88 4.32
CA CYS A 180 10.25 21.16 5.03
C CYS A 180 10.23 22.53 5.74
N ASP A 181 9.09 22.90 6.31
CA ASP A 181 8.97 24.12 7.12
C ASP A 181 9.78 23.99 8.42
N THR A 182 10.06 25.11 9.08
CA THR A 182 10.70 25.08 10.41
C THR A 182 9.70 24.59 11.45
N ILE A 183 9.92 23.37 11.94
CA ILE A 183 9.12 22.79 13.02
C ILE A 183 9.48 23.45 14.35
N THR A 184 8.46 23.81 15.13
CA THR A 184 8.57 24.53 16.41
C THR A 184 7.61 23.94 17.43
N GLU A 185 7.80 24.27 18.72
CA GLU A 185 6.93 23.79 19.82
C GLU A 185 5.44 24.06 19.59
N LYS A 186 5.09 25.17 18.92
CA LYS A 186 3.69 25.48 18.57
C LYS A 186 3.01 24.37 17.77
N HIS A 187 3.76 23.69 16.90
CA HIS A 187 3.20 22.59 16.13
C HIS A 187 2.83 21.40 17.01
N PHE A 188 3.68 21.10 18.00
CA PHE A 188 3.42 20.03 18.96
C PHE A 188 2.27 20.41 19.90
N GLU A 189 2.24 21.66 20.41
CA GLU A 189 1.14 22.18 21.23
C GLU A 189 -0.22 22.04 20.51
N SER A 190 -0.31 22.41 19.23
CA SER A 190 -1.55 22.25 18.45
C SER A 190 -1.98 20.79 18.26
N LEU A 191 -1.04 19.84 18.23
CA LEU A 191 -1.35 18.40 18.19
C LEU A 191 -1.82 17.90 19.56
N GLU A 192 -1.17 18.35 20.63
CA GLU A 192 -1.50 17.99 22.01
C GLU A 192 -2.92 18.46 22.40
N GLU A 193 -3.34 19.64 21.93
CA GLU A 193 -4.69 20.19 22.11
C GLU A 193 -5.81 19.26 21.59
N VAL A 194 -5.51 18.44 20.58
CA VAL A 194 -6.46 17.47 19.99
C VAL A 194 -6.18 16.02 20.41
N GLY A 195 -5.30 15.82 21.40
CA GLY A 195 -5.07 14.54 22.06
C GLY A 195 -4.00 13.64 21.43
N PHE A 196 -3.19 14.16 20.51
CA PHE A 196 -1.97 13.47 20.06
C PHE A 196 -0.84 13.66 21.08
N ASP A 197 0.04 12.66 21.17
CA ASP A 197 1.29 12.79 21.92
C ASP A 197 2.51 12.98 20.99
N ARG A 198 3.70 13.08 21.59
CA ARG A 198 4.96 13.28 20.85
C ARG A 198 5.31 12.09 19.95
N GLU A 199 4.91 10.88 20.32
CA GLU A 199 5.14 9.68 19.50
C GLU A 199 4.19 9.67 18.29
N ASP A 200 2.94 10.10 18.47
CA ASP A 200 2.03 10.31 17.34
C ASP A 200 2.56 11.40 16.40
N ALA A 201 3.14 12.49 16.92
CA ALA A 201 3.78 13.51 16.09
C ALA A 201 4.95 12.94 15.28
N TRP A 202 5.78 12.09 15.88
CA TRP A 202 6.83 11.37 15.15
C TRP A 202 6.26 10.54 14.00
N ASP A 203 5.19 9.79 14.26
CA ASP A 203 4.55 8.97 13.24
C ASP A 203 3.99 9.79 12.07
N ILE A 204 3.32 10.91 12.37
CA ILE A 204 2.81 11.82 11.35
C ILE A 204 3.96 12.35 10.49
N ALA A 205 5.04 12.80 11.12
CA ALA A 205 6.21 13.34 10.44
C ALA A 205 6.93 12.27 9.59
N ALA A 206 7.12 11.07 10.13
CA ALA A 206 7.79 9.96 9.44
C ALA A 206 7.01 9.50 8.21
N ILE A 207 5.68 9.40 8.30
CA ILE A 207 4.81 9.11 7.15
C ILE A 207 4.92 10.22 6.11
N ALA A 208 4.81 11.48 6.52
CA ALA A 208 4.92 12.63 5.61
C ALA A 208 6.28 12.64 4.87
N ALA A 209 7.39 12.41 5.58
CA ALA A 209 8.73 12.35 5.01
C ALA A 209 8.91 11.17 4.04
N PHE A 210 8.46 9.97 4.43
CA PHE A 210 8.53 8.78 3.58
C PHE A 210 7.73 8.98 2.29
N PHE A 211 6.53 9.55 2.36
CA PHE A 211 5.72 9.78 1.18
C PHE A 211 6.20 10.96 0.34
N ALA A 212 6.86 11.96 0.91
CA ALA A 212 7.59 12.95 0.14
C ALA A 212 8.68 12.28 -0.75
N MET A 213 9.40 11.28 -0.23
CA MET A 213 10.33 10.47 -1.02
C MET A 213 9.62 9.57 -2.04
N SER A 214 8.58 8.84 -1.64
CA SER A 214 7.77 8.00 -2.54
C SER A 214 7.18 8.78 -3.71
N ASN A 215 6.66 10.00 -3.45
CA ASN A 215 6.12 10.88 -4.48
C ASN A 215 7.18 11.25 -5.52
N ARG A 216 8.41 11.58 -5.08
CA ARG A 216 9.54 11.90 -5.97
C ARG A 216 9.94 10.70 -6.83
N LEU A 217 9.96 9.49 -6.27
CA LEU A 217 10.21 8.26 -7.03
C LEU A 217 9.09 8.00 -8.05
N ALA A 218 7.83 8.19 -7.67
CA ALA A 218 6.69 8.04 -8.57
C ALA A 218 6.72 9.06 -9.73
N HIS A 219 7.11 10.32 -9.48
CA HIS A 219 7.31 11.31 -10.54
C HIS A 219 8.45 10.94 -11.47
N LEU A 220 9.62 10.60 -10.90
CA LEU A 220 10.80 10.19 -11.67
C LEU A 220 10.47 9.05 -12.62
N THR A 221 9.73 8.06 -12.11
CA THR A 221 9.39 6.85 -12.85
C THR A 221 8.14 7.00 -13.71
N ASP A 222 7.42 8.14 -13.71
CA ASP A 222 6.09 8.27 -14.33
C ASP A 222 5.14 7.11 -13.94
N MET A 223 5.15 6.76 -12.64
CA MET A 223 4.45 5.60 -12.12
C MET A 223 2.94 5.75 -12.35
N ARG A 224 2.34 4.81 -13.09
CA ARG A 224 0.90 4.85 -13.38
C ARG A 224 0.10 4.06 -12.35
N PRO A 225 -0.94 4.65 -11.72
CA PRO A 225 -1.80 3.92 -10.81
C PRO A 225 -2.60 2.87 -11.56
N ASN A 226 -2.88 1.76 -10.88
CA ASN A 226 -3.78 0.73 -11.35
C ASN A 226 -5.21 1.30 -11.52
N LEU A 227 -5.95 0.80 -12.52
CA LEU A 227 -7.32 1.27 -12.79
C LEU A 227 -8.28 0.96 -11.63
N GLU A 228 -8.03 -0.13 -10.93
CA GLU A 228 -8.76 -0.61 -9.77
C GLU A 228 -8.86 0.45 -8.66
N PHE A 229 -7.78 1.22 -8.44
CA PHE A 229 -7.76 2.27 -7.42
C PHE A 229 -8.73 3.42 -7.72
N PHE A 230 -9.03 3.71 -8.98
CA PHE A 230 -9.92 4.83 -9.33
C PHE A 230 -11.34 4.62 -8.82
N ASN A 231 -11.82 3.37 -8.80
CA ASN A 231 -13.19 3.03 -8.39
C ASN A 231 -13.29 2.45 -6.97
N MET A 232 -12.19 1.94 -6.44
CA MET A 232 -12.15 1.29 -5.13
C MET A 232 -12.61 2.24 -4.01
N GLY A 233 -13.49 1.72 -3.14
CA GLY A 233 -13.99 2.42 -1.95
C GLY A 233 -15.05 3.50 -2.23
N ARG A 234 -15.50 3.69 -3.47
CA ARG A 234 -16.50 4.73 -3.80
C ARG A 234 -17.94 4.34 -3.46
N VAL A 235 -18.26 3.05 -3.51
CA VAL A 235 -19.59 2.52 -3.16
C VAL A 235 -19.50 1.81 -1.81
N PRO A 236 -20.27 2.22 -0.78
CA PRO A 236 -20.34 1.51 0.48
C PRO A 236 -20.78 0.06 0.27
N ARG A 237 -20.15 -0.90 0.96
CA ARG A 237 -20.60 -2.30 0.93
C ARG A 237 -21.94 -2.43 1.65
N ASP A 238 -22.93 -2.95 0.95
CA ASP A 238 -24.22 -3.32 1.53
C ASP A 238 -24.05 -4.55 2.43
N LYS A 239 -24.19 -4.36 3.75
CA LYS A 239 -24.03 -5.43 4.75
C LYS A 239 -25.19 -6.42 4.77
N SER A 240 -26.30 -6.15 4.07
CA SER A 240 -27.46 -7.05 4.02
C SER A 240 -27.15 -8.34 3.24
N LYS A 241 -26.25 -8.28 2.25
CA LYS A 241 -25.91 -9.42 1.38
C LYS A 241 -24.96 -10.44 2.01
N ASP A 242 -24.17 -10.04 2.99
CA ASP A 242 -23.23 -10.95 3.68
C ASP A 242 -23.93 -11.88 4.67
N LYS A 243 -25.16 -11.56 5.12
CA LYS A 243 -25.93 -12.41 6.06
C LYS A 243 -26.75 -13.52 5.38
N ALA A 244 -26.99 -13.43 4.07
CA ALA A 244 -27.78 -14.43 3.34
C ALA A 244 -26.98 -15.69 2.94
N GLY A 245 -25.67 -15.71 3.19
CA GLY A 245 -24.76 -16.80 2.81
C GLY A 245 -24.34 -17.74 3.95
N ASP A 246 -24.64 -17.40 5.21
CA ASP A 246 -24.26 -18.21 6.39
C ASP A 246 -25.41 -19.12 6.89
N ASP A 247 -26.60 -19.06 6.26
CA ASP A 247 -27.79 -19.88 6.60
C ASP A 247 -28.05 -21.03 5.59
N LYS A 248 -27.01 -21.58 4.95
CA LYS A 248 -27.13 -22.79 4.11
C LYS A 248 -26.10 -23.86 4.43
#